data_AF-A0A959G818-F1
#
_entry.id   AF-A0A959G818-F1
#
_cell.length_a   1.000
_cell.length_b   1.000
_cell.length_c   1.000
_cell.angle_alpha   90.00
_cell.angle_beta   90.00
_cell.angle_gamma   90.00
#
_symmetry.space_group_name_H-M   'P 1'
#
loop_
_entity.id
_entity.type
_entity.pdbx_description
1 polymer ?
#
loop_
_entity_poly.entity_id
_entity_poly.type
_entity_poly.pdbx_seq_one_letter_code
_entity_poly.pdbx_strand_id
1 'polypeptide(L)'
;MLKISLYEWLLLASCGVAIYKKVQGYKLLPLLMEFLLIAVAFELFITFYWRDWDFADQKYFENNLLPYNVFGLICASYYIFVFFPFIQDKFKLPLKIGIALWLLISVYWLTKYGWINVNYAHYISGMAIAMILIFNYLYRLVYKESHTSLKNNAYFYLGLGVLIFMFTSFPILFFINYFVMDESRSDFYAIILKYGNIFLSSAYLGAAICSKEKIS
;
A
#
# COMPACT_ATOMS: atom_id res chain seq x y z
N MET A 1 10.47 -8.00 25.02
CA MET A 1 9.00 -7.80 24.99
C MET A 1 8.70 -7.09 23.67
N LEU A 2 7.96 -7.76 22.78
CA LEU A 2 7.61 -7.29 21.43
C LEU A 2 6.98 -5.89 21.51
N LYS A 3 7.74 -4.84 21.14
CA LYS A 3 7.17 -3.50 21.03
C LYS A 3 6.45 -3.45 19.68
N ILE A 4 5.14 -3.63 19.68
CA ILE A 4 4.30 -3.41 18.49
C ILE A 4 4.05 -1.91 18.37
N SER A 5 4.36 -1.32 17.22
CA SER A 5 4.13 0.09 16.94
C SER A 5 2.65 0.39 16.64
N LEU A 6 2.26 1.67 16.68
CA LEU A 6 0.87 2.06 16.49
C LEU A 6 0.31 1.66 15.11
N TYR A 7 1.10 1.79 14.02
CA TYR A 7 0.60 1.44 12.69
C TYR A 7 0.36 -0.07 12.55
N GLU A 8 1.20 -0.89 13.18
CA GLU A 8 1.05 -2.35 13.20
C GLU A 8 -0.21 -2.77 13.97
N TRP A 9 -0.51 -2.10 15.09
CA TRP A 9 -1.78 -2.28 15.79
C TRP A 9 -2.98 -1.91 14.91
N LEU A 10 -2.88 -0.80 14.17
CA LEU A 10 -3.93 -0.39 13.24
C LEU A 10 -4.10 -1.38 12.09
N LEU A 11 -3.00 -1.94 11.57
CA LEU A 11 -3.00 -2.95 10.52
C LEU A 11 -3.64 -4.26 11.01
N LEU A 12 -3.27 -4.72 12.21
CA LEU A 12 -3.90 -5.86 12.88
C LEU A 12 -5.40 -5.64 13.09
N ALA A 13 -5.79 -4.47 13.59
CA ALA A 13 -7.19 -4.11 13.76
C ALA A 13 -7.93 -4.09 12.40
N SER A 14 -7.32 -3.54 11.35
CA SER A 14 -7.87 -3.53 10.00
C SER A 14 -8.15 -4.95 9.50
N CYS A 15 -7.17 -5.85 9.66
CA CYS A 15 -7.29 -7.25 9.29
C CYS A 15 -8.40 -7.95 10.10
N GLY A 16 -8.41 -7.77 11.42
CA GLY A 16 -9.44 -8.34 12.30
C GLY A 16 -10.86 -7.88 11.95
N VAL A 17 -11.05 -6.58 11.70
CA VAL A 17 -12.35 -6.03 11.26
C VAL A 17 -12.75 -6.57 9.90
N ALA A 18 -11.81 -6.67 8.95
CA ALA A 18 -12.07 -7.25 7.62
C ALA A 18 -12.51 -8.71 7.73
N ILE A 19 -11.79 -9.54 8.50
CA ILE A 19 -12.15 -10.94 8.75
C ILE A 19 -13.54 -11.04 9.38
N TYR A 20 -13.78 -10.31 10.47
CA TYR A 20 -15.07 -10.29 11.16
C TYR A 20 -16.21 -9.96 10.19
N LYS A 21 -16.04 -8.90 9.39
CA LYS A 21 -17.04 -8.49 8.42
C LYS A 21 -17.26 -9.52 7.31
N LYS A 22 -16.18 -10.13 6.80
CA LYS A 22 -16.28 -11.20 5.79
C LYS A 22 -17.08 -12.38 6.32
N VAL A 23 -16.81 -12.81 7.56
CA VAL A 23 -17.55 -13.89 8.25
C VAL A 23 -19.01 -13.53 8.46
N GLN A 24 -19.31 -12.26 8.77
CA GLN A 24 -20.67 -11.74 8.91
C GLN A 24 -21.40 -11.50 7.57
N GLY A 25 -20.80 -11.89 6.45
CA GLY A 25 -21.38 -11.78 5.11
C GLY A 25 -21.30 -10.38 4.49
N TYR A 26 -20.52 -9.45 5.05
CA TYR A 26 -20.35 -8.13 4.44
C TYR A 26 -19.47 -8.18 3.18
N LYS A 27 -19.88 -7.41 2.18
CA LYS A 27 -19.16 -7.15 0.94
C LYS A 27 -18.07 -6.11 1.21
N LEU A 28 -16.86 -6.61 1.37
CA LEU A 28 -15.65 -5.81 1.45
C LEU A 28 -15.25 -5.23 0.08
N LEU A 29 -14.28 -4.32 0.09
CA LEU A 29 -13.54 -3.99 -1.13
C LEU A 29 -12.95 -5.27 -1.75
N PRO A 30 -12.86 -5.35 -3.09
CA PRO A 30 -12.32 -6.52 -3.78
C PRO A 30 -10.93 -6.89 -3.24
N LEU A 31 -10.75 -8.14 -2.80
CA LEU A 31 -9.51 -8.70 -2.26
C LEU A 31 -8.89 -7.98 -1.04
N LEU A 32 -9.65 -7.13 -0.34
CA LEU A 32 -9.12 -6.38 0.80
C LEU A 32 -8.65 -7.28 1.94
N MET A 33 -9.37 -8.35 2.25
CA MET A 33 -9.00 -9.25 3.34
C MET A 33 -7.69 -9.98 3.01
N GLU A 34 -7.57 -10.50 1.79
CA GLU A 34 -6.41 -11.19 1.27
C GLU A 34 -5.19 -10.25 1.25
N PHE A 35 -5.38 -9.02 0.78
CA PHE A 35 -4.35 -7.98 0.82
C PHE A 35 -3.89 -7.68 2.25
N LEU A 36 -4.82 -7.52 3.20
CA LEU A 36 -4.48 -7.24 4.60
C LEU A 36 -3.78 -8.42 5.29
N LEU A 37 -4.13 -9.66 4.95
CA LEU A 37 -3.42 -10.84 5.44
C LEU A 37 -1.97 -10.84 4.95
N ILE A 38 -1.75 -10.53 3.68
CA ILE A 38 -0.39 -10.39 3.11
C ILE A 38 0.34 -9.24 3.81
N ALA A 39 -0.29 -8.09 3.98
CA ALA A 39 0.33 -6.93 4.63
C ALA A 39 0.68 -7.20 6.09
N VAL A 40 -0.21 -7.82 6.87
CA VAL A 40 0.07 -8.22 8.26
C VAL A 40 1.21 -9.23 8.29
N ALA A 41 1.17 -10.25 7.45
CA ALA A 41 2.22 -11.25 7.38
C ALA A 41 3.55 -10.60 7.03
N PHE A 42 3.58 -9.71 6.04
CA PHE A 42 4.79 -9.05 5.62
C PHE A 42 5.33 -8.10 6.70
N GLU A 43 4.53 -7.13 7.14
CA GLU A 43 4.94 -6.08 8.09
C GLU A 43 5.28 -6.65 9.47
N LEU A 44 4.48 -7.59 10.01
CA LEU A 44 4.79 -8.16 11.33
C LEU A 44 5.94 -9.16 11.27
N PHE A 45 6.05 -9.98 10.21
CA PHE A 45 7.16 -10.92 10.11
C PHE A 45 8.49 -10.18 9.93
N ILE A 46 8.48 -9.10 9.13
CA ILE A 46 9.65 -8.23 8.97
C ILE A 46 9.98 -7.48 10.24
N THR A 47 9.02 -6.79 10.86
CA THR A 47 9.32 -6.02 12.07
C THR A 47 9.72 -6.95 13.21
N PHE A 48 9.13 -8.14 13.31
CA PHE A 48 9.46 -9.11 14.35
C PHE A 48 10.88 -9.69 14.18
N TYR A 49 11.23 -10.15 12.97
CA TYR A 49 12.55 -10.72 12.75
C TYR A 49 13.67 -9.67 12.75
N TRP A 50 13.38 -8.41 12.41
CA TRP A 50 14.41 -7.38 12.26
C TRP A 50 14.59 -6.46 13.47
N ARG A 51 13.63 -6.42 14.40
CA ARG A 51 13.73 -5.58 15.61
C ARG A 51 14.44 -6.24 16.78
N ASP A 52 14.32 -7.57 16.92
CA ASP A 52 14.88 -8.33 18.04
C ASP A 52 16.29 -8.92 17.73
N TRP A 53 16.82 -8.69 16.52
CA TRP A 53 18.21 -8.97 16.18
C TRP A 53 19.03 -7.69 16.40
N ASP A 54 19.90 -7.74 17.41
CA ASP A 54 20.80 -6.70 17.93
C ASP A 54 21.86 -6.20 16.90
N PHE A 55 21.43 -5.85 15.68
CA PHE A 55 22.25 -5.36 14.57
C PHE A 55 22.18 -3.84 14.44
N ALA A 56 22.37 -3.14 15.56
CA ALA A 56 22.84 -1.75 15.53
C ALA A 56 24.30 -1.66 15.02
N ASP A 57 25.00 -2.79 14.95
CA ASP A 57 26.30 -2.93 14.32
C ASP A 57 26.25 -4.05 13.26
N GLN A 58 26.81 -3.79 12.09
CA GLN A 58 27.06 -4.70 10.94
C GLN A 58 26.04 -4.69 9.79
N LYS A 59 26.34 -3.87 8.77
CA LYS A 59 26.76 -4.30 7.41
C LYS A 59 25.97 -5.38 6.61
N TYR A 60 24.82 -5.89 7.06
CA TYR A 60 24.13 -7.02 6.42
C TYR A 60 22.68 -6.74 6.05
N PHE A 61 22.46 -5.68 5.26
CA PHE A 61 21.27 -5.51 4.42
C PHE A 61 21.28 -6.46 3.19
N GLU A 62 21.98 -7.60 3.25
CA GLU A 62 22.16 -8.50 2.10
C GLU A 62 21.09 -9.59 1.95
N ASN A 63 20.19 -9.88 2.91
CA ASN A 63 19.57 -11.21 2.90
C ASN A 63 18.05 -11.39 2.69
N ASN A 64 17.30 -10.36 2.24
CA ASN A 64 16.15 -10.60 1.34
C ASN A 64 15.50 -9.31 0.80
N LEU A 65 16.13 -8.64 -0.17
CA LEU A 65 15.52 -7.50 -0.90
C LEU A 65 14.31 -7.93 -1.74
N LEU A 66 14.27 -9.20 -2.16
CA LEU A 66 13.22 -9.71 -3.03
C LEU A 66 11.83 -9.63 -2.38
N PRO A 67 11.60 -10.11 -1.15
CA PRO A 67 10.33 -9.94 -0.44
C PRO A 67 9.84 -8.48 -0.41
N TYR A 68 10.71 -7.50 -0.16
CA TYR A 68 10.33 -6.07 -0.18
C TYR A 68 9.86 -5.61 -1.54
N ASN A 69 10.60 -5.98 -2.57
CA ASN A 69 10.26 -5.62 -3.94
C ASN A 69 8.95 -6.31 -4.39
N VAL A 70 8.74 -7.57 -4.00
CA VAL A 70 7.49 -8.31 -4.23
C VAL A 70 6.33 -7.62 -3.51
N PHE A 71 6.50 -7.28 -2.24
CA PHE A 71 5.44 -6.64 -1.45
C PHE A 71 5.09 -5.25 -2.00
N GLY A 72 6.08 -4.45 -2.36
CA GLY A 72 5.85 -3.16 -3.03
C GLY A 72 5.07 -3.32 -4.33
N LEU A 73 5.39 -4.33 -5.14
CA LEU A 73 4.65 -4.65 -6.37
C LEU A 73 3.20 -5.06 -6.07
N ILE A 74 2.98 -5.87 -5.04
CA ILE A 74 1.63 -6.28 -4.59
C ILE A 74 0.82 -5.06 -4.15
N CYS A 75 1.40 -4.17 -3.34
CA CYS A 75 0.75 -2.94 -2.88
C CYS A 75 0.30 -2.06 -4.05
N ALA A 76 1.21 -1.72 -4.96
CA ALA A 76 0.88 -0.89 -6.12
C ALA A 76 -0.18 -1.57 -7.01
N SER A 77 -0.05 -2.87 -7.26
CA SER A 77 -0.99 -3.64 -8.08
C SER A 77 -2.38 -3.70 -7.46
N TYR A 78 -2.47 -3.86 -6.14
CA TYR A 78 -3.73 -3.87 -5.40
C TYR A 78 -4.47 -2.54 -5.55
N TYR A 79 -3.79 -1.40 -5.35
CA TYR A 79 -4.44 -0.10 -5.51
C TYR A 79 -4.90 0.14 -6.95
N ILE A 80 -4.07 -0.22 -7.94
CA ILE A 80 -4.47 -0.16 -9.34
C ILE A 80 -5.74 -0.99 -9.57
N PHE A 81 -5.75 -2.24 -9.11
CA PHE A 81 -6.90 -3.14 -9.25
C PHE A 81 -8.18 -2.58 -8.63
N VAL A 82 -8.10 -2.06 -7.39
CA VAL A 82 -9.26 -1.52 -6.67
C VAL A 82 -9.87 -0.31 -7.38
N PHE A 83 -9.04 0.59 -7.92
CA PHE A 83 -9.52 1.84 -8.53
C PHE A 83 -9.71 1.78 -10.05
N PHE A 84 -9.20 0.75 -10.73
CA PHE A 84 -9.36 0.56 -12.17
C PHE A 84 -10.83 0.62 -12.67
N PRO A 85 -11.83 0.06 -11.96
CA PRO A 85 -13.23 0.08 -12.41
C PRO A 85 -13.82 1.48 -12.61
N PHE A 86 -13.26 2.53 -11.99
CA PHE A 86 -13.80 3.89 -12.07
C PHE A 86 -13.39 4.65 -13.34
N ILE A 87 -12.54 4.07 -14.18
CA ILE A 87 -12.10 4.66 -15.45
C ILE A 87 -13.25 4.70 -16.47
N GLN A 88 -13.29 5.76 -17.28
CA GLN A 88 -14.25 5.89 -18.38
C GLN A 88 -13.94 4.86 -19.48
N ASP A 89 -14.97 4.28 -20.09
CA ASP A 89 -14.82 3.15 -21.04
C ASP A 89 -13.83 3.44 -22.17
N LYS A 90 -13.84 4.66 -22.71
CA LYS A 90 -12.92 5.10 -23.79
C LYS A 90 -11.43 4.97 -23.43
N PHE A 91 -11.08 5.03 -22.15
CA PHE A 91 -9.69 4.92 -21.68
C PHE A 91 -9.36 3.55 -21.09
N LYS A 92 -10.34 2.65 -20.93
CA LYS A 92 -10.11 1.34 -20.28
C LYS A 92 -9.12 0.47 -21.05
N LEU A 93 -9.30 0.34 -22.37
CA LEU A 93 -8.43 -0.52 -23.19
C LEU A 93 -6.96 -0.07 -23.21
N PRO A 94 -6.63 1.19 -23.57
CA PRO A 94 -5.23 1.63 -23.56
C PRO A 94 -4.61 1.54 -22.18
N LEU A 95 -5.38 1.82 -21.12
CA LEU A 95 -4.88 1.70 -19.75
C LEU A 95 -4.66 0.24 -19.32
N LYS A 96 -5.51 -0.72 -19.74
CA LYS A 96 -5.27 -2.15 -19.54
C LYS A 96 -3.96 -2.59 -20.17
N ILE A 97 -3.71 -2.18 -21.41
CA ILE A 97 -2.47 -2.49 -22.13
C ILE A 97 -1.28 -1.88 -21.38
N GLY A 98 -1.37 -0.61 -20.98
CA GLY A 98 -0.33 0.07 -20.21
C GLY A 98 -0.02 -0.61 -18.86
N ILE A 99 -1.05 -1.00 -18.10
CA ILE A 99 -0.89 -1.73 -16.83
C ILE A 99 -0.29 -3.11 -17.07
N ALA A 100 -0.71 -3.83 -18.11
CA ALA A 100 -0.16 -5.14 -18.45
C ALA A 100 1.33 -5.04 -18.83
N LEU A 101 1.71 -4.06 -19.64
CA LEU A 101 3.11 -3.79 -19.97
C LEU A 101 3.91 -3.41 -18.73
N TRP A 102 3.38 -2.52 -17.88
CA TRP A 102 4.03 -2.15 -16.61
C TRP A 102 4.24 -3.36 -15.70
N LEU A 103 3.26 -4.26 -15.58
CA LEU A 103 3.39 -5.50 -14.81
C LEU A 103 4.46 -6.42 -15.40
N LEU A 104 4.47 -6.64 -16.71
CA LEU A 104 5.47 -7.48 -17.38
C LEU A 104 6.89 -6.95 -17.17
N ILE A 105 7.07 -5.63 -17.35
CA ILE A 105 8.35 -4.97 -17.10
C ILE A 105 8.73 -5.12 -15.62
N SER A 106 7.80 -4.88 -14.70
CA SER A 106 8.07 -4.97 -13.26
C SER A 106 8.48 -6.38 -12.84
N VAL A 107 7.81 -7.42 -13.35
CA VAL A 107 8.17 -8.81 -13.10
C VAL A 107 9.53 -9.15 -13.71
N TYR A 108 9.81 -8.74 -14.94
CA TYR A 108 11.11 -8.95 -15.57
C TYR A 108 12.25 -8.38 -14.72
N TRP A 109 12.13 -7.13 -14.31
CA TRP A 109 13.13 -6.47 -13.47
C TRP A 109 13.23 -7.07 -12.07
N LEU A 110 12.11 -7.48 -11.47
CA LEU A 110 12.09 -8.18 -10.19
C LEU A 110 12.91 -9.47 -10.26
N THR A 111 12.78 -10.24 -11.35
CA THR A 111 13.56 -11.48 -11.53
C THR A 111 15.05 -11.23 -11.76
N LYS A 112 15.42 -10.12 -12.41
CA LYS A 112 16.82 -9.81 -12.74
C LYS A 112 17.58 -9.09 -11.63
N TYR A 113 16.91 -8.18 -10.93
CA TYR A 113 17.55 -7.22 -10.02
C TYR A 113 16.91 -7.16 -8.63
N GLY A 114 15.80 -7.87 -8.40
CA GLY A 114 15.04 -7.80 -7.15
C GLY A 114 15.81 -8.27 -5.91
N TRP A 115 16.91 -9.00 -6.10
CA TRP A 115 17.82 -9.45 -5.04
C TRP A 115 18.94 -8.45 -4.74
N ILE A 116 19.22 -7.51 -5.65
CA ILE A 116 20.43 -6.67 -5.62
C ILE A 116 20.08 -5.25 -5.14
N ASN A 117 18.95 -4.71 -5.59
CA ASN A 117 18.56 -3.34 -5.31
C ASN A 117 17.09 -3.24 -4.91
N VAL A 118 16.76 -2.23 -4.09
CA VAL A 118 15.37 -1.81 -3.90
C VAL A 118 14.85 -1.25 -5.21
N ASN A 119 13.77 -1.85 -5.72
CA ASN A 119 13.18 -1.49 -6.99
C ASN A 119 12.15 -0.36 -6.83
N TYR A 120 12.67 0.80 -6.41
CA TYR A 120 11.85 1.99 -6.19
C TYR A 120 11.15 2.46 -7.47
N ALA A 121 11.76 2.27 -8.65
CA ALA A 121 11.20 2.72 -9.92
C ALA A 121 9.85 2.05 -10.23
N HIS A 122 9.72 0.73 -10.01
CA HIS A 122 8.43 0.06 -10.20
C HIS A 122 7.41 0.45 -9.16
N TYR A 123 7.83 0.56 -7.89
CA TYR A 123 6.93 0.99 -6.84
C TYR A 123 6.37 2.40 -7.14
N ILE A 124 7.24 3.37 -7.41
CA ILE A 124 6.85 4.76 -7.71
C ILE A 124 5.98 4.83 -8.98
N SER A 125 6.36 4.14 -10.06
CA SER A 125 5.56 4.16 -11.29
C SER A 125 4.19 3.51 -11.11
N GLY A 126 4.09 2.40 -10.37
CA GLY A 126 2.83 1.77 -10.03
C GLY A 126 1.94 2.65 -9.14
N MET A 127 2.54 3.28 -8.13
CA MET A 127 1.85 4.25 -7.28
C MET A 127 1.38 5.48 -8.07
N ALA A 128 2.15 5.96 -9.04
CA ALA A 128 1.73 7.06 -9.92
C ALA A 128 0.50 6.68 -10.76
N ILE A 129 0.46 5.46 -11.30
CA ILE A 129 -0.74 4.93 -12.00
C ILE A 129 -1.91 4.86 -11.01
N ALA A 130 -1.71 4.31 -9.81
CA ALA A 130 -2.74 4.24 -8.77
C ALA A 130 -3.27 5.64 -8.40
N MET A 131 -2.39 6.64 -8.26
CA MET A 131 -2.78 8.01 -7.96
C MET A 131 -3.66 8.61 -9.07
N ILE A 132 -3.32 8.41 -10.35
CA ILE A 132 -4.16 8.85 -11.48
C ILE A 132 -5.57 8.22 -11.38
N LEU A 133 -5.65 6.93 -11.06
CA LEU A 133 -6.91 6.21 -10.88
C LEU A 133 -7.71 6.74 -9.69
N ILE A 134 -7.05 7.00 -8.56
CA ILE A 134 -7.67 7.58 -7.35
C ILE A 134 -8.19 8.99 -7.65
N PHE A 135 -7.42 9.84 -8.33
CA PHE A 135 -7.87 11.18 -8.71
C PHE A 135 -9.08 11.14 -9.63
N ASN A 136 -9.13 10.22 -10.59
CA ASN A 136 -10.31 10.04 -11.42
C ASN A 136 -11.54 9.60 -10.59
N TYR A 137 -11.35 8.67 -9.66
CA TYR A 137 -12.40 8.28 -8.72
C TYR A 137 -12.91 9.47 -7.89
N LEU A 138 -12.00 10.26 -7.29
CA LEU A 138 -12.36 11.42 -6.48
C LEU A 138 -13.05 12.50 -7.32
N TYR A 139 -12.58 12.74 -8.55
CA TYR A 139 -13.25 13.64 -9.50
C TYR A 139 -14.69 13.19 -9.76
N ARG A 140 -14.91 11.88 -9.99
CA ARG A 140 -16.24 11.32 -10.18
C ARG A 140 -17.12 11.51 -8.94
N LEU A 141 -16.57 11.24 -7.76
CA LEU A 141 -17.26 11.35 -6.49
C LEU A 141 -17.73 12.79 -6.22
N VAL A 142 -16.85 13.78 -6.45
CA VAL A 142 -17.15 15.20 -6.21
C VAL A 142 -18.10 15.77 -7.25
N TYR A 143 -17.84 15.53 -8.55
CA TYR A 143 -18.55 16.22 -9.63
C TYR A 143 -19.75 15.48 -10.19
N LYS A 144 -19.78 14.14 -10.12
CA LYS A 144 -20.88 13.33 -10.70
C LYS A 144 -21.82 12.72 -9.66
N GLU A 145 -21.33 12.54 -8.43
CA GLU A 145 -22.01 11.77 -7.38
C GLU A 145 -22.15 12.59 -6.09
N SER A 146 -22.41 13.91 -6.22
CA SER A 146 -22.38 14.92 -5.14
C SER A 146 -23.28 14.63 -3.94
N HIS A 147 -24.27 13.76 -4.06
CA HIS A 147 -25.20 13.38 -2.98
C HIS A 147 -24.80 12.11 -2.21
N THR A 148 -23.67 11.48 -2.56
CA THR A 148 -23.26 10.20 -1.96
C THR A 148 -22.62 10.43 -0.60
N SER A 149 -23.14 9.77 0.45
CA SER A 149 -22.56 9.88 1.79
C SER A 149 -21.13 9.32 1.84
N LEU A 150 -20.16 10.21 2.05
CA LEU A 150 -18.73 9.90 2.19
C LEU A 150 -18.41 9.08 3.45
N LYS A 151 -19.19 9.29 4.52
CA LYS A 151 -18.95 8.71 5.86
C LYS A 151 -18.76 7.19 5.84
N ASN A 152 -19.42 6.52 4.91
CA ASN A 152 -19.38 5.06 4.82
C ASN A 152 -18.73 4.60 3.50
N ASN A 153 -17.99 5.43 2.77
CA ASN A 153 -17.43 5.06 1.48
C ASN A 153 -16.02 4.46 1.62
N ALA A 154 -15.90 3.14 1.55
CA ALA A 154 -14.62 2.44 1.72
C ALA A 154 -13.55 2.87 0.69
N TYR A 155 -13.92 3.13 -0.57
CA TYR A 155 -13.00 3.59 -1.61
C TYR A 155 -12.44 4.98 -1.29
N PHE A 156 -13.25 5.86 -0.70
CA PHE A 156 -12.82 7.20 -0.30
C PHE A 156 -11.72 7.14 0.76
N TYR A 157 -11.92 6.36 1.83
CA TYR A 157 -10.92 6.24 2.91
C TYR A 157 -9.62 5.62 2.40
N LEU A 158 -9.69 4.55 1.60
CA LEU A 158 -8.51 3.93 1.02
C LEU A 158 -7.75 4.90 0.10
N GLY A 159 -8.46 5.57 -0.81
CA GLY A 159 -7.85 6.48 -1.78
C GLY A 159 -7.19 7.68 -1.09
N LEU A 160 -7.84 8.27 -0.09
CA LEU A 160 -7.29 9.37 0.69
C LEU A 160 -6.02 8.95 1.44
N GLY A 161 -6.04 7.79 2.09
CA GLY A 161 -4.87 7.29 2.81
C GLY A 161 -3.68 6.97 1.91
N VAL A 162 -3.93 6.38 0.73
CA VAL A 162 -2.89 6.14 -0.28
C VAL A 162 -2.28 7.46 -0.77
N LEU A 163 -3.10 8.49 -1.01
CA LEU A 163 -2.59 9.81 -1.39
C LEU A 163 -1.75 10.42 -0.29
N ILE A 164 -2.25 10.45 0.96
CA ILE A 164 -1.50 11.01 2.10
C ILE A 164 -0.17 10.27 2.30
N PHE A 165 -0.19 8.94 2.23
CA PHE A 165 1.01 8.12 2.31
C PHE A 165 2.02 8.50 1.22
N MET A 166 1.57 8.62 -0.03
CA MET A 166 2.45 9.00 -1.13
C MET A 166 3.00 10.41 -0.96
N PHE A 167 2.20 11.40 -0.60
CA PHE A 167 2.69 12.77 -0.41
C PHE A 167 3.68 12.89 0.75
N THR A 168 3.46 12.14 1.84
CA THR A 168 4.36 12.13 2.99
C THR A 168 5.65 11.37 2.73
N SER A 169 5.58 10.25 1.98
CA SER A 169 6.70 9.32 1.81
C SER A 169 7.44 9.51 0.49
N PHE A 170 6.90 10.25 -0.49
CA PHE A 170 7.47 10.37 -1.84
C PHE A 170 8.92 10.84 -1.86
N PRO A 171 9.33 11.89 -1.12
CA PRO A 171 10.73 12.31 -1.10
C PRO A 171 11.65 11.19 -0.63
N ILE A 172 11.23 10.43 0.37
CA ILE A 172 12.03 9.34 0.95
C ILE A 172 12.09 8.16 -0.02
N LEU A 173 10.96 7.79 -0.61
CA LEU A 173 10.87 6.64 -1.53
C LEU A 173 11.60 6.88 -2.85
N PHE A 174 11.57 8.11 -3.37
CA PHE A 174 12.24 8.47 -4.62
C PHE A 174 13.76 8.50 -4.46
N PHE A 175 14.25 8.97 -3.32
CA PHE A 175 15.66 9.08 -3.01
C PHE A 175 16.12 8.00 -2.00
N ILE A 176 15.42 6.86 -1.93
CA ILE A 176 15.64 5.85 -0.88
C ILE A 176 17.09 5.35 -0.90
N ASN A 177 17.67 5.16 -2.08
CA ASN A 177 19.07 4.71 -2.20
C ASN A 177 20.09 5.77 -1.76
N TYR A 178 19.73 7.06 -1.76
CA TYR A 178 20.58 8.14 -1.25
C TYR A 178 20.42 8.33 0.26
N PHE A 179 19.18 8.26 0.76
CA PHE A 179 18.88 8.47 2.18
C PHE A 179 19.21 7.27 3.05
N VAL A 180 19.18 6.04 2.51
CA VAL A 180 19.64 4.84 3.22
C VAL A 180 21.16 4.85 3.42
N MET A 181 21.91 5.61 2.61
CA MET A 181 23.37 5.72 2.73
C MET A 181 23.86 6.91 3.58
N ASP A 182 22.96 7.79 4.05
CA ASP A 182 23.30 8.91 4.93
C ASP A 182 22.88 8.60 6.38
N GLU A 183 23.80 8.01 7.14
CA GLU A 183 23.59 7.62 8.55
C GLU A 183 23.13 8.79 9.43
N SER A 184 23.52 10.03 9.09
CA SER A 184 23.29 11.22 9.92
C SER A 184 21.84 11.68 10.00
N ARG A 185 20.97 11.22 9.09
CA ARG A 185 19.56 11.65 8.97
C ARG A 185 18.56 10.50 8.97
N SER A 186 19.03 9.27 9.15
CA SER A 186 18.24 8.03 9.12
C SER A 186 17.01 8.07 10.05
N ASP A 187 17.15 8.61 11.26
CA ASP A 187 16.06 8.72 12.24
C ASP A 187 14.90 9.61 11.79
N PHE A 188 15.20 10.74 11.13
CA PHE A 188 14.18 11.66 10.66
C PHE A 188 13.34 11.04 9.55
N TYR A 189 13.98 10.31 8.63
CA TYR A 189 13.29 9.60 7.55
C TYR A 189 12.45 8.44 8.09
N ALA A 190 12.96 7.70 9.08
CA ALA A 190 12.21 6.66 9.76
C ALA A 190 10.94 7.21 10.43
N ILE A 191 10.99 8.40 11.03
CA ILE A 191 9.83 9.07 11.63
C ILE A 191 8.77 9.42 10.58
N ILE A 192 9.16 10.01 9.44
CA ILE A 192 8.22 10.36 8.37
C ILE A 192 7.53 9.12 7.81
N LEU A 193 8.30 8.06 7.50
CA LEU A 193 7.74 6.80 7.01
C LEU A 193 6.79 6.18 8.03
N LYS A 194 7.12 6.24 9.32
CA LYS A 194 6.25 5.77 10.40
C LYS A 194 4.90 6.51 10.40
N TYR A 195 4.89 7.83 10.26
CA TYR A 195 3.64 8.60 10.17
C TYR A 195 2.86 8.29 8.88
N GLY A 196 3.55 8.15 7.75
CA GLY A 196 2.94 7.69 6.50
C GLY A 196 2.22 6.35 6.69
N ASN A 197 2.88 5.37 7.30
CA ASN A 197 2.32 4.05 7.58
C ASN A 197 1.13 4.09 8.55
N ILE A 198 1.12 5.00 9.53
CA ILE A 198 -0.04 5.23 10.40
C ILE A 198 -1.25 5.68 9.57
N PHE A 199 -1.08 6.66 8.67
CA PHE A 199 -2.16 7.11 7.80
C PHE A 199 -2.66 6.01 6.88
N LEU A 200 -1.75 5.25 6.25
CA LEU A 200 -2.10 4.16 5.37
C LEU A 200 -2.84 3.02 6.09
N SER A 201 -2.37 2.64 7.29
CA SER A 201 -3.02 1.61 8.11
C SER A 201 -4.38 2.07 8.63
N SER A 202 -4.52 3.35 8.95
CA SER A 202 -5.82 3.95 9.30
C SER A 202 -6.80 3.93 8.11
N ALA A 203 -6.29 4.10 6.90
CA ALA A 203 -7.06 4.02 5.66
C ALA A 203 -7.63 2.62 5.44
N TYR A 204 -6.83 1.58 5.69
CA TYR A 204 -7.26 0.20 5.66
C TYR A 204 -8.36 -0.07 6.67
N LEU A 205 -8.21 0.43 7.89
CA LEU A 205 -9.23 0.31 8.94
C LEU A 205 -10.51 1.01 8.51
N GLY A 206 -10.41 2.23 7.99
CA GLY A 206 -11.54 2.97 7.44
C GLY A 206 -12.26 2.20 6.32
N ALA A 207 -11.51 1.62 5.38
CA ALA A 207 -12.05 0.81 4.29
C ALA A 207 -12.78 -0.45 4.81
N ALA A 208 -12.19 -1.14 5.79
CA ALA A 208 -12.82 -2.31 6.43
C ALA A 208 -14.13 -1.89 7.14
N ILE A 209 -14.08 -0.87 8.00
CA ILE A 209 -15.24 -0.37 8.76
C ILE A 209 -16.35 0.17 7.83
N CYS A 210 -16.00 0.74 6.68
CA CYS A 210 -16.97 1.35 5.77
C CYS A 210 -17.58 0.38 4.75
N SER A 211 -17.20 -0.89 4.76
CA SER A 211 -17.81 -1.90 3.88
C SER A 211 -19.30 -2.10 4.22
N LYS A 212 -20.21 -1.72 3.30
CA LYS A 212 -21.61 -1.35 3.59
C LYS A 212 -22.65 -2.48 3.49
N GLU A 213 -22.45 -3.49 2.64
CA GLU A 213 -23.56 -4.38 2.25
C GLU A 213 -23.37 -5.79 2.80
N LYS A 214 -24.30 -6.30 3.60
CA LYS A 214 -24.41 -7.76 3.78
C LYS A 214 -24.85 -8.35 2.44
N ILE A 215 -24.13 -9.36 1.96
CA ILE A 215 -24.55 -10.19 0.84
C ILE A 215 -25.77 -10.96 1.36
N SER A 216 -26.95 -10.51 0.97
CA SER A 216 -28.23 -11.17 1.22
C SER A 216 -28.35 -12.41 0.34
#